data_AF-A0A3R7CXE2-F1
#
_entry.id   AF-A0A3R7CXE2-F1
#
_cell.length_a   1.000
_cell.length_b   1.000
_cell.length_c   1.000
_cell.angle_alpha   90.00
_cell.angle_beta   90.00
_cell.angle_gamma   90.00
#
_symmetry.space_group_name_H-M   'P 1'
#
loop_
_entity.id
_entity.type
_entity.pdbx_description
1 polymer ?
#
loop_
_entity_poly.entity_id
_entity_poly.type
_entity_poly.pdbx_seq_one_letter_code
_entity_poly.pdbx_strand_id
1 'polypeptide(L)'
;MGIKGLMKLLTDEAPGCVKELQMSALSGRSVAIDASMALYQFLVAVRSNGEHGGAAQMLTNDAGDVTSHIQGMFNRTIRLMENGLKPVYVFDGKPPVMKGGELAKRTERRQTAQDNLKTATEEGNVEDIEKFNKRLVRATPQHNNDCKELLAYVMLISSKLHLTDAHDRSLMGVPFINAPCEAEATCAALAKHNKVFASGTEDMDVMTFGTPVLFRRLTIAASRKLPILEIKLDKVLAELELSYEQVRRPPPNTSSQPRSLIRRLNLVCRLVHLVRV
;
A
#
# COMPACT_ATOMS: atom_id res chain seq x y z
N MET A 1 -1.20 -5.51 -5.01
CA MET A 1 -1.24 -4.74 -6.26
C MET A 1 0.18 -4.79 -6.86
N GLY A 2 0.51 -4.01 -7.87
CA GLY A 2 1.83 -3.98 -8.50
C GLY A 2 2.32 -5.24 -9.21
N ILE A 3 3.65 -5.34 -9.36
CA ILE A 3 4.39 -6.37 -10.08
C ILE A 3 4.01 -7.75 -9.57
N LYS A 4 3.08 -8.38 -10.29
CA LYS A 4 2.59 -9.73 -10.03
C LYS A 4 3.77 -10.70 -10.02
N GLY A 5 3.95 -11.43 -8.93
CA GLY A 5 4.96 -12.48 -8.80
C GLY A 5 6.35 -12.03 -8.34
N LEU A 6 6.65 -10.73 -8.20
CA LEU A 6 8.01 -10.29 -7.79
C LEU A 6 8.42 -10.86 -6.43
N MET A 7 7.52 -10.91 -5.45
CA MET A 7 7.81 -11.48 -4.13
C MET A 7 8.26 -12.95 -4.23
N LYS A 8 7.61 -13.75 -5.10
CA LYS A 8 7.99 -15.14 -5.31
C LYS A 8 9.37 -15.23 -5.97
N LEU A 9 9.61 -14.44 -7.02
CA LEU A 9 10.93 -14.35 -7.65
C LEU A 9 12.03 -13.98 -6.63
N LEU A 10 11.79 -13.01 -5.75
CA LEU A 10 12.75 -12.64 -4.71
C LEU A 10 12.98 -13.77 -3.70
N THR A 11 11.94 -14.49 -3.27
CA THR A 11 12.10 -15.66 -2.40
C THR A 11 12.85 -16.82 -3.09
N ASP A 12 12.61 -17.05 -4.38
CA ASP A 12 13.18 -18.18 -5.13
C ASP A 12 14.64 -17.91 -5.58
N GLU A 13 14.97 -16.70 -6.03
CA GLU A 13 16.27 -16.37 -6.66
C GLU A 13 17.14 -15.37 -5.87
N ALA A 14 16.60 -14.65 -4.89
CA ALA A 14 17.33 -13.66 -4.08
C ALA A 14 16.89 -13.68 -2.59
N PRO A 15 16.89 -14.85 -1.91
CA PRO A 15 16.30 -14.98 -0.58
C PRO A 15 17.01 -14.13 0.48
N GLY A 16 18.30 -13.80 0.31
CA GLY A 16 19.06 -12.98 1.26
C GLY A 16 18.65 -11.51 1.29
N CYS A 17 17.91 -11.05 0.27
CA CYS A 17 17.36 -9.69 0.21
C CYS A 17 16.16 -9.48 1.14
N VAL A 18 15.47 -10.56 1.53
CA VAL A 18 14.28 -10.57 2.37
C VAL A 18 14.68 -10.90 3.81
N LYS A 19 14.23 -10.10 4.77
CA LYS A 19 14.44 -10.36 6.20
C LYS A 19 13.14 -10.21 6.98
N GLU A 20 12.86 -11.15 7.86
CA GLU A 20 11.75 -11.03 8.81
C GLU A 20 12.17 -10.19 10.03
N LEU A 21 11.34 -9.22 10.41
CA LEU A 21 11.53 -8.30 11.53
C LEU A 21 10.31 -8.32 12.46
N GLN A 22 10.58 -8.14 13.75
CA GLN A 22 9.57 -7.80 14.74
C GLN A 22 9.32 -6.28 14.75
N MET A 23 8.12 -5.85 15.13
CA MET A 23 7.75 -4.42 15.14
C MET A 23 8.68 -3.56 16.02
N SER A 24 9.17 -4.12 17.13
CA SER A 24 10.14 -3.47 18.03
C SER A 24 11.47 -3.10 17.35
N ALA A 25 11.88 -3.81 16.28
CA ALA A 25 13.10 -3.49 15.53
C ALA A 25 12.98 -2.21 14.68
N LEU A 26 11.76 -1.65 14.56
CA LEU A 26 11.48 -0.41 13.83
C LEU A 26 11.40 0.82 14.74
N SER A 27 11.59 0.66 16.05
CA SER A 27 11.59 1.78 17.00
C SER A 27 12.60 2.87 16.61
N GLY A 28 12.17 4.12 16.67
CA GLY A 28 12.93 5.31 16.25
C GLY A 28 12.98 5.56 14.74
N ARG A 29 12.56 4.61 13.89
CA ARG A 29 12.62 4.75 12.42
C ARG A 29 11.44 5.58 11.89
N SER A 30 11.72 6.48 10.94
CA SER A 30 10.71 7.15 10.14
C SER A 30 10.36 6.32 8.90
N VAL A 31 9.07 6.16 8.58
CA VAL A 31 8.61 5.34 7.44
C VAL A 31 7.50 6.07 6.68
N ALA A 32 7.67 6.22 5.36
CA ALA A 32 6.61 6.75 4.50
C ALA A 32 5.61 5.63 4.16
N ILE A 33 4.36 5.75 4.60
CA ILE A 33 3.32 4.74 4.47
C ILE A 33 2.34 5.15 3.39
N ASP A 34 2.10 4.24 2.44
CA ASP A 34 1.05 4.37 1.43
C ASP A 34 -0.34 4.33 2.08
N ALA A 35 -0.99 5.49 2.11
CA ALA A 35 -2.31 5.67 2.73
C ALA A 35 -3.43 5.03 1.90
N SER A 36 -3.33 5.05 0.56
CA SER A 36 -4.33 4.47 -0.34
C SER A 36 -4.43 2.95 -0.18
N MET A 37 -3.28 2.27 -0.14
CA MET A 37 -3.23 0.82 0.11
C MET A 37 -3.66 0.50 1.55
N ALA A 38 -3.32 1.34 2.53
CA ALA A 38 -3.76 1.21 3.91
C ALA A 38 -5.29 1.33 4.06
N LEU A 39 -5.91 2.30 3.39
CA LEU A 39 -7.35 2.57 3.34
C LEU A 39 -8.15 1.41 2.73
N TYR A 40 -7.70 0.92 1.57
CA TYR A 40 -8.34 -0.21 0.90
C TYR A 40 -8.41 -1.46 1.79
N GLN A 41 -7.35 -1.73 2.56
CA GLN A 41 -7.35 -2.84 3.52
C GLN A 41 -8.45 -2.69 4.59
N PHE A 42 -8.70 -1.49 5.12
CA PHE A 42 -9.73 -1.28 6.14
C PHE A 42 -11.14 -1.49 5.59
N LEU A 43 -11.43 -0.89 4.43
CA LEU A 43 -12.74 -0.95 3.79
C LEU A 43 -13.11 -2.38 3.34
N VAL A 44 -12.13 -3.23 3.05
CA VAL A 44 -12.35 -4.67 2.76
C VAL A 44 -12.40 -5.52 4.04
N ALA A 45 -11.53 -5.26 5.02
CA ALA A 45 -11.39 -6.12 6.20
C ALA A 45 -12.61 -6.09 7.12
N VAL A 46 -13.23 -4.92 7.35
CA VAL A 46 -14.37 -4.79 8.28
C VAL A 46 -15.61 -5.57 7.77
N ARG A 47 -15.73 -5.78 6.46
CA ARG A 47 -16.79 -6.60 5.82
C ARG A 47 -16.58 -8.13 5.93
N SER A 48 -15.88 -8.62 6.95
CA SER A 48 -15.49 -10.05 7.05
C SER A 48 -15.76 -10.73 8.39
N ASN A 49 -16.15 -9.99 9.44
CA ASN A 49 -16.33 -10.53 10.79
C ASN A 49 -17.72 -10.19 11.35
N GLY A 50 -18.77 -10.75 10.75
CA GLY A 50 -20.06 -10.90 11.43
C GLY A 50 -19.99 -12.12 12.35
N GLU A 51 -20.07 -11.93 13.66
CA GLU A 51 -20.40 -13.06 14.54
C GLU A 51 -21.78 -13.62 14.15
N HIS A 52 -21.95 -14.94 14.21
CA HIS A 52 -23.18 -15.67 13.85
C HIS A 52 -23.53 -15.75 12.35
N GLY A 53 -22.58 -15.54 11.43
CA GLY A 53 -22.76 -15.87 10.01
C GLY A 53 -23.73 -14.94 9.24
N GLY A 54 -24.08 -13.81 9.83
CA GLY A 54 -24.73 -12.70 9.12
C GLY A 54 -23.71 -11.87 8.34
N ALA A 55 -24.14 -11.24 7.25
CA ALA A 55 -23.32 -10.32 6.47
C ALA A 55 -22.73 -9.23 7.38
N ALA A 56 -21.41 -9.14 7.41
CA ALA A 56 -20.68 -8.22 8.29
C ALA A 56 -21.10 -6.77 8.01
N GLN A 57 -21.87 -6.18 8.94
CA GLN A 57 -22.35 -4.81 8.83
C GLN A 57 -21.15 -3.87 8.79
N MET A 58 -21.18 -2.93 7.83
CA MET A 58 -20.17 -1.87 7.80
C MET A 58 -20.35 -1.01 9.04
N LEU A 59 -19.27 -0.70 9.73
CA LEU A 59 -19.29 0.32 10.78
C LEU A 59 -19.71 1.63 10.13
N THR A 60 -20.81 2.20 10.61
CA THR A 60 -21.39 3.47 10.14
C THR A 60 -21.65 4.41 11.31
N ASN A 61 -21.79 5.70 11.04
CA ASN A 61 -22.37 6.67 11.98
C ASN A 61 -23.91 6.63 11.92
N ASP A 62 -24.58 7.47 12.72
CA ASP A 62 -26.05 7.59 12.74
C ASP A 62 -26.66 8.07 11.41
N ALA A 63 -25.86 8.68 10.53
CA ALA A 63 -26.26 9.09 9.18
C ALA A 63 -26.06 8.00 8.11
N GLY A 64 -25.46 6.85 8.48
CA GLY A 64 -25.16 5.74 7.56
C GLY A 64 -23.82 5.87 6.82
N ASP A 65 -23.00 6.88 7.10
CA ASP A 65 -21.66 7.04 6.52
C ASP A 65 -20.70 5.99 7.09
N VAL A 66 -19.93 5.33 6.23
CA VAL A 66 -18.93 4.34 6.65
C VAL A 66 -17.85 5.01 7.52
N THR A 67 -17.50 4.40 8.66
CA THR A 67 -16.45 4.90 9.58
C THR A 67 -15.25 3.94 9.71
N SER A 68 -15.30 2.81 8.99
CA SER A 68 -14.30 1.72 9.04
C SER A 68 -12.86 2.18 8.74
N HIS A 69 -12.67 3.13 7.83
CA HIS A 69 -11.36 3.71 7.51
C HIS A 69 -10.81 4.57 8.64
N ILE A 70 -11.67 5.33 9.32
CA ILE A 70 -11.29 6.20 10.45
C ILE A 70 -10.78 5.34 11.61
N GLN A 71 -11.60 4.42 12.10
CA GLN A 71 -11.22 3.54 13.22
C GLN A 71 -9.98 2.70 12.88
N GLY A 72 -9.91 2.17 11.66
CA GLY A 72 -8.76 1.42 11.17
C GLY A 72 -7.48 2.25 11.20
N MET A 73 -7.51 3.45 10.61
CA MET A 73 -6.34 4.33 10.51
C MET A 73 -5.90 4.78 11.90
N PHE A 74 -6.82 5.11 12.81
CA PHE A 74 -6.55 5.51 14.18
C PHE A 74 -5.79 4.41 14.94
N ASN A 75 -6.39 3.22 15.05
CA ASN A 75 -5.83 2.08 15.79
C ASN A 75 -4.49 1.62 15.20
N ARG A 76 -4.35 1.64 13.86
CA ARG A 76 -3.10 1.30 13.18
C ARG A 76 -2.00 2.33 13.49
N THR A 77 -2.32 3.62 13.44
CA THR A 77 -1.35 4.70 13.66
C THR A 77 -0.89 4.74 15.11
N ILE A 78 -1.79 4.55 16.08
CA ILE A 78 -1.44 4.37 17.50
C ILE A 78 -0.44 3.22 17.66
N ARG A 79 -0.77 2.02 17.18
CA ARG A 79 0.10 0.84 17.30
C ARG A 79 1.51 1.07 16.73
N LEU A 80 1.62 1.79 15.61
CA LEU A 80 2.92 2.12 15.02
C LEU A 80 3.73 3.05 15.95
N MET A 81 3.10 4.10 16.47
CA MET A 81 3.74 5.05 17.39
C MET A 81 4.09 4.45 18.75
N GLU A 82 3.24 3.58 19.31
CA GLU A 82 3.51 2.82 20.55
C GLU A 82 4.76 1.94 20.42
N ASN A 83 5.05 1.42 19.22
CA ASN A 83 6.26 0.66 18.93
C ASN A 83 7.45 1.57 18.56
N GLY A 84 7.32 2.88 18.74
CA GLY A 84 8.35 3.89 18.47
C GLY A 84 8.57 4.23 17.00
N LEU A 85 7.77 3.69 16.07
CA LEU A 85 7.85 4.04 14.65
C LEU A 85 7.24 5.42 14.41
N LYS A 86 7.85 6.22 13.53
CA LYS A 86 7.39 7.56 13.16
C LYS A 86 6.78 7.52 11.76
N PRO A 87 5.45 7.33 11.62
CA PRO A 87 4.82 7.21 10.32
C PRO A 87 4.72 8.57 9.63
N VAL A 88 4.81 8.56 8.29
CA VAL A 88 4.46 9.69 7.43
C VAL A 88 3.49 9.16 6.37
N TYR A 89 2.24 9.57 6.39
CA TYR A 89 1.24 9.03 5.45
C TYR A 89 1.30 9.74 4.10
N VAL A 90 1.28 8.97 3.01
CA VAL A 90 1.28 9.52 1.65
C VAL A 90 0.00 9.10 0.94
N PHE A 91 -0.79 10.09 0.53
CA PHE A 91 -2.04 9.91 -0.20
C PHE A 91 -1.82 10.08 -1.71
N ASP A 92 -2.52 9.29 -2.53
CA ASP A 92 -2.50 9.45 -3.99
C ASP A 92 -3.02 10.83 -4.43
N GLY A 93 -2.42 11.33 -5.51
CA GLY A 93 -2.90 12.44 -6.32
C GLY A 93 -3.60 11.96 -7.59
N LYS A 94 -3.31 12.63 -8.72
CA LYS A 94 -3.93 12.30 -10.01
C LYS A 94 -3.20 11.11 -10.67
N PRO A 95 -3.88 10.01 -11.03
CA PRO A 95 -3.24 8.89 -11.72
C PRO A 95 -2.55 9.31 -13.03
N PRO A 96 -1.42 8.67 -13.40
CA PRO A 96 -0.70 9.01 -14.62
C PRO A 96 -1.46 8.51 -15.85
N VAL A 97 -1.31 9.20 -16.99
CA VAL A 97 -2.01 8.86 -18.25
C VAL A 97 -1.79 7.40 -18.67
N MET A 98 -0.57 6.88 -18.47
CA MET A 98 -0.22 5.48 -18.77
C MET A 98 -1.03 4.46 -17.95
N LYS A 99 -1.58 4.82 -16.78
CA LYS A 99 -2.45 3.95 -15.98
C LYS A 99 -3.86 3.80 -16.58
N GLY A 100 -4.19 4.54 -17.64
CA GLY A 100 -5.50 4.53 -18.29
C GLY A 100 -6.00 3.15 -18.70
N GLY A 101 -5.12 2.31 -19.28
CA GLY A 101 -5.46 0.93 -19.68
C GLY A 101 -5.82 0.04 -18.48
N GLU A 102 -5.04 0.09 -17.40
CA GLU A 102 -5.34 -0.64 -16.16
C GLU A 102 -6.56 -0.06 -15.42
N LEU A 103 -6.80 1.25 -15.47
CA LEU A 103 -8.01 1.87 -14.93
C LEU A 103 -9.27 1.45 -15.71
N ALA A 104 -9.19 1.31 -17.03
CA ALA A 104 -10.26 0.77 -17.86
C ALA A 104 -10.54 -0.70 -17.50
N LYS A 105 -9.51 -1.57 -17.46
CA LYS A 105 -9.62 -2.98 -17.02
C LYS A 105 -10.22 -3.11 -15.61
N ARG A 106 -9.88 -2.20 -14.67
CA ARG A 106 -10.47 -2.15 -13.32
C ARG A 106 -11.93 -1.69 -13.30
N THR A 107 -12.34 -0.89 -14.28
CA THR A 107 -13.73 -0.41 -14.41
C THR A 107 -14.61 -1.50 -15.02
N GLU A 108 -14.16 -2.14 -16.11
CA GLU A 108 -14.79 -3.32 -16.71
C GLU A 108 -15.00 -4.44 -15.67
N ARG A 109 -13.95 -4.84 -14.95
CA ARG A 109 -14.05 -5.87 -13.89
C ARG A 109 -15.03 -5.51 -12.77
N ARG A 110 -15.26 -4.22 -12.50
CA ARG A 110 -16.26 -3.77 -11.53
C ARG A 110 -17.67 -3.89 -12.09
N GLN A 111 -17.86 -3.52 -13.36
CA GLN A 111 -19.16 -3.66 -14.03
C GLN A 111 -19.57 -5.14 -14.07
N THR A 112 -18.68 -6.05 -14.50
CA THR A 112 -18.92 -7.50 -14.42
C THR A 112 -19.19 -7.98 -12.99
N ALA A 113 -18.46 -7.47 -11.99
CA ALA A 113 -18.72 -7.83 -10.59
C ALA A 113 -20.05 -7.26 -10.05
N GLN A 114 -20.54 -6.15 -10.59
CA GLN A 114 -21.82 -5.55 -10.22
C GLN A 114 -23.00 -6.27 -10.88
N ASP A 115 -22.85 -6.72 -12.12
CA ASP A 115 -23.86 -7.52 -12.80
C ASP A 115 -23.94 -8.92 -12.18
N ASN A 116 -22.80 -9.59 -11.94
CA ASN A 116 -22.78 -10.85 -11.22
C ASN A 116 -23.32 -10.75 -9.79
N LEU A 117 -23.18 -9.59 -9.12
CA LEU A 117 -23.79 -9.36 -7.80
C LEU A 117 -25.32 -9.33 -7.87
N LYS A 118 -25.91 -8.76 -8.93
CA LYS A 118 -27.38 -8.80 -9.11
C LYS A 118 -27.85 -10.23 -9.25
N THR A 119 -27.25 -11.00 -10.16
CA THR A 119 -27.56 -12.42 -10.37
C THR A 119 -27.41 -13.23 -9.08
N ALA A 120 -26.29 -13.09 -8.36
CA ALA A 120 -26.10 -13.79 -7.09
C ALA A 120 -27.12 -13.36 -6.01
N THR A 121 -27.62 -12.12 -6.05
CA THR A 121 -28.68 -11.62 -5.15
C THR A 121 -30.04 -12.21 -5.52
N GLU A 122 -30.36 -12.32 -6.82
CA GLU A 122 -31.58 -12.95 -7.33
C GLU A 122 -31.59 -14.46 -7.05
N GLU A 123 -30.43 -15.12 -7.14
CA GLU A 123 -30.22 -16.55 -6.83
C GLU A 123 -30.09 -16.85 -5.32
N GLY A 124 -29.97 -15.82 -4.47
CA GLY A 124 -29.80 -15.98 -3.01
C GLY A 124 -28.44 -16.57 -2.56
N ASN A 125 -27.42 -16.56 -3.43
CA ASN A 125 -26.11 -17.15 -3.16
C ASN A 125 -25.25 -16.22 -2.27
N VAL A 126 -25.35 -16.41 -0.96
CA VAL A 126 -24.68 -15.60 0.08
C VAL A 126 -23.15 -15.52 -0.10
N GLU A 127 -22.48 -16.62 -0.47
CA GLU A 127 -21.02 -16.65 -0.63
C GLU A 127 -20.56 -15.76 -1.78
N ASP A 128 -21.25 -15.84 -2.93
CA ASP A 128 -20.94 -15.00 -4.09
C ASP A 128 -21.34 -13.54 -3.86
N ILE A 129 -22.46 -13.27 -3.16
CA ILE A 129 -22.84 -11.93 -2.72
C ILE A 129 -21.72 -11.26 -1.92
N GLU A 130 -21.15 -11.93 -0.91
CA GLU A 130 -20.03 -11.38 -0.13
C GLU A 130 -18.78 -11.13 -0.99
N LYS A 131 -18.45 -12.10 -1.84
CA LYS A 131 -17.27 -12.11 -2.71
C LYS A 131 -17.32 -10.99 -3.76
N PHE A 132 -18.48 -10.73 -4.36
CA PHE A 132 -18.67 -9.59 -5.26
C PHE A 132 -18.71 -8.26 -4.50
N ASN A 133 -19.38 -8.20 -3.35
CA ASN A 133 -19.35 -7.00 -2.48
C ASN A 133 -17.93 -6.59 -2.08
N LYS A 134 -17.04 -7.54 -1.76
CA LYS A 134 -15.62 -7.29 -1.46
C LYS A 134 -14.85 -6.76 -2.70
N ARG A 135 -15.24 -7.12 -3.93
CA ARG A 135 -14.64 -6.62 -5.19
C ARG A 135 -15.10 -5.20 -5.58
N LEU A 136 -16.31 -4.80 -5.17
CA LEU A 136 -16.86 -3.48 -5.45
C LEU A 136 -16.34 -2.38 -4.50
N VAL A 137 -15.64 -2.74 -3.42
CA VAL A 137 -15.04 -1.78 -2.48
C VAL A 137 -14.12 -0.78 -3.19
N ARG A 138 -14.34 0.51 -2.92
CA ARG A 138 -13.52 1.62 -3.42
C ARG A 138 -13.38 2.68 -2.33
N ALA A 139 -12.16 3.22 -2.17
CA ALA A 139 -11.95 4.44 -1.40
C ALA A 139 -12.52 5.65 -2.15
N THR A 140 -13.37 6.44 -1.50
CA THR A 140 -13.92 7.70 -2.03
C THR A 140 -12.99 8.86 -1.68
N PRO A 141 -13.11 10.02 -2.34
CA PRO A 141 -12.44 11.24 -1.91
C PRO A 141 -12.80 11.61 -0.46
N GLN A 142 -14.03 11.33 -0.02
CA GLN A 142 -14.45 11.55 1.36
C GLN A 142 -13.63 10.71 2.33
N HIS A 143 -13.48 9.39 2.11
CA HIS A 143 -12.65 8.54 2.99
C HIS A 143 -11.19 9.02 3.09
N ASN A 144 -10.65 9.59 2.00
CA ASN A 144 -9.32 10.21 2.02
C ASN A 144 -9.31 11.49 2.87
N ASN A 145 -10.35 12.33 2.76
CA ASN A 145 -10.50 13.55 3.55
C ASN A 145 -10.70 13.22 5.02
N ASP A 146 -11.61 12.31 5.37
CA ASP A 146 -11.84 11.85 6.76
C ASP A 146 -10.56 11.30 7.40
N CYS A 147 -9.70 10.62 6.64
CA CYS A 147 -8.41 10.16 7.15
C CYS A 147 -7.34 11.26 7.22
N LYS A 148 -7.39 12.29 6.38
CA LYS A 148 -6.57 13.51 6.59
C LYS A 148 -7.06 14.28 7.80
N GLU A 149 -8.38 14.41 7.97
CA GLU A 149 -9.09 14.87 9.17
C GLU A 149 -9.10 13.85 10.33
N LEU A 150 -8.38 12.75 10.21
CA LEU A 150 -7.94 11.90 11.33
C LEU A 150 -6.44 12.06 11.60
N LEU A 151 -5.74 12.72 10.68
CA LEU A 151 -4.36 13.12 10.77
C LEU A 151 -4.18 14.66 10.91
N ALA A 152 -5.24 15.53 11.09
CA ALA A 152 -5.29 17.04 11.05
C ALA A 152 -5.74 18.02 12.25
N TYR A 153 -5.56 17.80 13.57
CA TYR A 153 -5.90 18.69 14.74
C TYR A 153 -4.82 18.77 15.88
N VAL A 154 -4.57 17.67 16.64
CA VAL A 154 -3.80 17.58 17.91
C VAL A 154 -2.29 17.82 17.75
N MET A 155 -1.97 19.05 17.34
CA MET A 155 -0.81 19.78 17.81
C MET A 155 -1.20 20.82 18.88
N LEU A 156 -2.51 21.03 19.11
CA LEU A 156 -3.07 22.11 19.91
C LEU A 156 -2.92 21.98 21.44
N ILE A 157 -2.41 20.85 21.96
CA ILE A 157 -2.20 20.65 23.41
C ILE A 157 -0.73 20.89 23.82
N SER A 158 0.24 20.68 22.93
CA SER A 158 1.68 20.81 23.27
C SER A 158 2.30 22.16 22.93
N SER A 159 1.71 22.93 22.01
CA SER A 159 2.36 24.11 21.42
C SER A 159 1.67 25.43 21.77
N LYS A 160 1.70 25.83 23.05
CA LYS A 160 1.41 27.21 23.47
C LYS A 160 2.55 28.19 23.15
N LEU A 161 3.37 27.86 22.14
CA LEU A 161 4.53 28.62 21.73
C LEU A 161 4.67 28.55 20.20
N HIS A 162 4.28 29.65 19.54
CA HIS A 162 4.73 30.08 18.21
C HIS A 162 4.58 29.07 17.05
N LEU A 163 3.61 29.31 16.17
CA LEU A 163 3.89 29.91 14.86
C LEU A 163 2.58 30.24 14.10
N THR A 164 2.61 31.36 13.40
CA THR A 164 1.59 31.80 12.45
C THR A 164 1.85 31.13 11.10
N ASP A 165 0.93 30.28 10.63
CA ASP A 165 0.42 30.25 9.24
C ASP A 165 -0.57 29.09 9.02
N ALA A 166 -1.56 29.31 8.16
CA ALA A 166 -2.81 28.54 8.14
C ALA A 166 -2.77 27.27 7.27
N HIS A 167 -1.73 26.44 7.37
CA HIS A 167 -1.58 25.25 6.49
C HIS A 167 -1.07 23.95 7.12
N ASP A 168 -0.78 23.91 8.42
CA ASP A 168 -0.43 22.65 9.11
C ASP A 168 -1.21 22.52 10.42
N ARG A 169 -2.20 21.63 10.41
CA ARG A 169 -2.89 21.11 11.61
C ARG A 169 -2.81 19.60 11.50
N SER A 170 -2.43 18.89 12.58
CA SER A 170 -2.16 17.43 12.59
C SER A 170 -2.77 16.67 13.82
N LEU A 171 -3.71 15.71 13.65
CA LEU A 171 -4.70 15.11 14.63
C LEU A 171 -4.04 14.14 15.61
N MET A 172 -2.98 13.51 15.15
CA MET A 172 -2.16 12.59 15.93
C MET A 172 -0.74 13.14 16.08
N GLY A 173 -0.51 14.40 15.63
CA GLY A 173 0.82 14.92 15.33
C GLY A 173 1.54 14.17 14.19
N VAL A 174 0.81 13.35 13.41
CA VAL A 174 1.38 12.49 12.37
C VAL A 174 1.33 13.20 11.01
N PRO A 175 2.48 13.50 10.39
CA PRO A 175 2.52 14.23 9.14
C PRO A 175 1.96 13.39 7.99
N PHE A 176 1.31 14.06 7.05
CA PHE A 176 0.89 13.47 5.78
C PHE A 176 1.27 14.33 4.58
N ILE A 177 1.38 13.69 3.42
CA ILE A 177 1.79 14.29 2.14
C ILE A 177 0.76 13.89 1.08
N ASN A 178 0.34 14.84 0.25
CA ASN A 178 -0.40 14.54 -0.98
C ASN A 178 0.63 14.34 -2.11
N ALA A 179 0.68 13.14 -2.68
CA ALA A 179 1.50 12.88 -3.86
C ALA A 179 0.99 13.69 -5.06
N PRO A 180 1.86 14.14 -5.99
CA PRO A 180 1.41 14.74 -7.25
C PRO A 180 0.72 13.71 -8.16
N CYS A 181 1.09 12.43 -8.00
CA CYS A 181 0.66 11.31 -8.81
C CYS A 181 0.45 10.09 -7.90
N GLU A 182 1.32 9.10 -7.98
CA GLU A 182 1.28 7.86 -7.17
C GLU A 182 1.95 8.03 -5.80
N ALA A 183 1.31 7.51 -4.76
CA ALA A 183 1.82 7.51 -3.40
C ALA A 183 3.10 6.68 -3.28
N GLU A 184 3.14 5.49 -3.91
CA GLU A 184 4.29 4.59 -3.95
C GLU A 184 5.56 5.26 -4.51
N ALA A 185 5.42 6.05 -5.58
CA ALA A 185 6.53 6.80 -6.17
C ALA A 185 7.06 7.89 -5.22
N THR A 186 6.17 8.54 -4.47
CA THR A 186 6.51 9.59 -3.51
C THR A 186 7.15 9.00 -2.24
N CYS A 187 6.64 7.88 -1.73
CA CYS A 187 7.27 7.11 -0.65
C CYS A 187 8.72 6.71 -1.01
N ALA A 188 8.93 6.17 -2.22
CA ALA A 188 10.25 5.81 -2.70
C ALA A 188 11.19 7.02 -2.80
N ALA A 189 10.71 8.17 -3.29
CA ALA A 189 11.49 9.40 -3.35
C ALA A 189 11.90 9.91 -1.96
N LEU A 190 10.99 9.92 -0.98
CA LEU A 190 11.28 10.32 0.40
C LEU A 190 12.36 9.43 1.04
N ALA A 191 12.30 8.12 0.81
CA ALA A 191 13.29 7.18 1.31
C ALA A 191 14.65 7.36 0.61
N LYS A 192 14.65 7.51 -0.72
CA LYS A 192 15.86 7.75 -1.53
C LYS A 192 16.58 9.06 -1.18
N HIS A 193 15.85 10.09 -0.76
CA HIS A 193 16.40 11.37 -0.30
C HIS A 193 16.64 11.43 1.22
N ASN A 194 16.68 10.28 1.91
CA ASN A 194 16.96 10.16 3.36
C ASN A 194 16.02 11.01 4.25
N LYS A 195 14.80 11.32 3.79
CA LYS A 195 13.77 12.00 4.60
C LYS A 195 13.01 11.00 5.49
N VAL A 196 12.87 9.77 5.01
CA VAL A 196 12.42 8.61 5.80
C VAL A 196 13.45 7.48 5.67
N PHE A 197 13.44 6.53 6.60
CA PHE A 197 14.31 5.35 6.54
C PHE A 197 13.85 4.33 5.48
N ALA A 198 12.54 4.18 5.29
CA ALA A 198 11.95 3.17 4.40
C ALA A 198 10.58 3.58 3.86
N SER A 199 10.14 2.88 2.82
CA SER A 199 8.75 2.91 2.33
C SER A 199 7.95 1.75 2.92
N GLY A 200 6.73 2.00 3.39
CA GLY A 200 5.79 1.00 3.93
C GLY A 200 4.58 0.83 3.02
N THR A 201 4.57 -0.21 2.19
CA THR A 201 3.43 -0.55 1.32
C THR A 201 3.40 -2.06 1.02
N GLU A 202 2.24 -2.56 0.58
CA GLU A 202 2.11 -3.91 0.01
C GLU A 202 2.33 -3.93 -1.52
N ASP A 203 2.41 -2.76 -2.13
CA ASP A 203 2.69 -2.64 -3.55
C ASP A 203 4.20 -2.78 -3.81
N MET A 204 4.58 -3.69 -4.69
CA MET A 204 5.98 -3.96 -5.01
C MET A 204 6.56 -2.96 -6.02
N ASP A 205 5.74 -2.13 -6.66
CA ASP A 205 6.15 -1.19 -7.72
C ASP A 205 7.11 -0.11 -7.20
N VAL A 206 6.99 0.20 -5.90
CA VAL A 206 7.89 1.05 -5.09
C VAL A 206 9.38 0.69 -5.26
N MET A 207 9.70 -0.58 -5.51
CA MET A 207 11.06 -1.05 -5.81
C MET A 207 11.60 -0.43 -7.11
N THR A 208 10.76 -0.29 -8.14
CA THR A 208 11.15 0.25 -9.46
C THR A 208 11.26 1.78 -9.49
N PHE A 209 10.74 2.44 -8.45
CA PHE A 209 10.99 3.86 -8.17
C PHE A 209 12.27 4.07 -7.34
N GLY A 210 12.88 3.00 -6.84
CA GLY A 210 14.19 3.03 -6.21
C GLY A 210 14.16 3.34 -4.71
N THR A 211 13.16 2.83 -3.98
CA THR A 211 13.23 2.82 -2.51
C THR A 211 14.40 1.95 -2.05
N PRO A 212 15.30 2.43 -1.16
CA PRO A 212 16.42 1.62 -0.66
C PRO A 212 15.94 0.48 0.25
N VAL A 213 14.90 0.74 1.04
CA VAL A 213 14.28 -0.24 1.95
C VAL A 213 12.76 -0.20 1.78
N LEU A 214 12.16 -1.38 1.64
CA LEU A 214 10.72 -1.61 1.61
C LEU A 214 10.32 -2.45 2.83
N PHE A 215 9.34 -1.96 3.60
CA PHE A 215 8.65 -2.72 4.63
C PHE A 215 7.27 -3.18 4.14
N ARG A 216 7.08 -4.50 4.13
CA ARG A 216 5.76 -5.12 3.92
C ARG A 216 5.23 -5.70 5.22
N ARG A 217 3.92 -5.95 5.25
CA ARG A 217 3.13 -6.43 6.39
C ARG A 217 3.04 -5.45 7.56
N LEU A 218 3.64 -4.26 7.45
CA LEU A 218 3.60 -3.17 8.43
C LEU A 218 2.16 -2.77 8.82
N THR A 219 1.27 -2.77 7.83
CA THR A 219 -0.13 -2.37 7.99
C THR A 219 -1.05 -3.52 8.43
N ILE A 220 -0.60 -4.78 8.43
CA ILE A 220 -1.46 -5.92 8.72
C ILE A 220 -1.94 -5.92 10.19
N ALA A 221 -3.20 -6.31 10.41
CA ALA A 221 -3.83 -6.41 11.72
C ALA A 221 -3.02 -7.29 12.69
N ALA A 222 -2.85 -6.82 13.93
CA ALA A 222 -2.03 -7.47 14.95
C ALA A 222 -2.45 -8.93 15.25
N SER A 223 -3.76 -9.21 15.16
CA SER A 223 -4.34 -10.54 15.36
C SER A 223 -3.74 -11.62 14.47
N ARG A 224 -3.23 -11.28 13.27
CA ARG A 224 -2.62 -12.24 12.35
C ARG A 224 -1.20 -12.67 12.76
N LYS A 225 -0.57 -11.98 13.72
CA LYS A 225 0.78 -12.28 14.26
C LYS A 225 1.88 -12.50 13.20
N LEU A 226 1.73 -11.92 12.00
CA LEU A 226 2.71 -12.05 10.93
C LEU A 226 3.92 -11.13 11.17
N PRO A 227 5.15 -11.60 10.92
CA PRO A 227 6.34 -10.75 10.98
C PRO A 227 6.34 -9.73 9.82
N ILE A 228 7.03 -8.62 10.03
CA ILE A 228 7.25 -7.58 9.02
C ILE A 228 8.34 -8.08 8.07
N LEU A 229 8.17 -7.86 6.76
CA LEU A 229 9.23 -8.18 5.79
C LEU A 229 9.99 -6.91 5.43
N GLU A 230 11.29 -6.89 5.72
CA GLU A 230 12.27 -5.93 5.19
C GLU A 230 12.81 -6.47 3.86
N ILE A 231 12.76 -5.66 2.81
CA ILE A 231 13.40 -5.94 1.51
C ILE A 231 14.36 -4.79 1.21
N LYS A 232 15.63 -5.11 0.92
CA LYS A 232 16.67 -4.10 0.62
C LYS A 232 17.03 -4.12 -0.85
N LEU A 233 16.92 -2.97 -1.52
CA LEU A 233 17.18 -2.85 -2.96
C LEU A 233 18.62 -3.24 -3.32
N ASP A 234 19.61 -2.79 -2.54
CA ASP A 234 21.03 -3.08 -2.81
C ASP A 234 21.31 -4.60 -2.83
N LYS A 235 20.65 -5.34 -1.93
CA LYS A 235 20.73 -6.82 -1.89
C LYS A 235 20.00 -7.46 -3.07
N VAL A 236 18.83 -6.95 -3.45
CA VAL A 236 18.10 -7.41 -4.64
C VAL A 236 18.96 -7.26 -5.88
N LEU A 237 19.64 -6.11 -6.04
CA LEU A 237 20.52 -5.84 -7.18
C LEU A 237 21.75 -6.74 -7.16
N ALA A 238 22.37 -6.94 -5.98
CA ALA A 238 23.53 -7.82 -5.82
C ALA A 238 23.21 -9.30 -6.09
N GLU A 239 22.15 -9.86 -5.49
CA GLU A 239 21.80 -11.28 -5.59
C GLU A 239 21.22 -11.65 -6.96
N LEU A 240 20.49 -10.74 -7.62
CA LEU A 240 20.02 -10.95 -8.99
C LEU A 240 21.10 -10.65 -10.06
N GLU A 241 22.23 -10.06 -9.67
CA GLU A 241 23.31 -9.57 -10.56
C GLU A 241 22.84 -8.47 -11.55
N LEU A 242 21.88 -7.63 -11.13
CA LEU A 242 21.24 -6.62 -11.99
C LEU A 242 21.60 -5.19 -11.61
N SER A 243 21.78 -4.32 -12.60
CA SER A 243 21.80 -2.87 -12.39
C SER A 243 20.40 -2.32 -12.13
N TYR A 244 20.33 -1.19 -11.42
CA TYR A 244 19.06 -0.51 -11.15
C TYR A 244 18.31 -0.11 -12.44
N GLU A 245 19.02 0.32 -13.49
CA GLU A 245 18.38 0.64 -14.78
C GLU A 245 17.83 -0.61 -15.49
N GLN A 246 18.44 -1.80 -15.37
CA GLN A 246 17.84 -3.04 -15.87
C GLN A 246 16.55 -3.42 -15.14
N VAL A 247 16.46 -3.16 -13.83
CA VAL A 247 15.23 -3.39 -13.04
C VAL A 247 14.16 -2.33 -13.37
N ARG A 248 14.57 -1.06 -13.54
CA ARG A 248 13.68 0.06 -13.86
C ARG A 248 13.17 0.01 -15.31
N ARG A 249 14.02 -0.39 -16.25
CA ARG A 249 13.79 -0.46 -17.71
C ARG A 249 14.51 -1.70 -18.25
N PRO A 250 13.83 -2.86 -18.27
CA PRO A 250 14.41 -4.06 -18.83
C PRO A 250 14.74 -3.85 -20.32
N PRO A 251 15.95 -4.17 -20.79
CA PRO A 251 16.36 -3.87 -22.16
C PRO A 251 15.60 -4.74 -23.18
N PRO A 252 15.28 -4.19 -24.37
CA PRO A 252 14.46 -4.87 -25.37
C PRO A 252 15.15 -6.10 -26.01
N ASN A 253 16.49 -6.12 -26.03
CA ASN A 253 17.28 -7.25 -26.50
C ASN A 253 18.09 -7.84 -25.34
N THR A 254 17.79 -9.09 -24.97
CA THR A 254 18.54 -9.86 -23.96
C THR A 254 19.68 -10.69 -24.55
N SER A 255 19.80 -10.75 -25.89
CA SER A 255 20.62 -11.73 -26.62
C SER A 255 22.14 -11.69 -26.36
N SER A 256 22.69 -10.60 -25.81
CA SER A 256 24.12 -10.41 -25.57
C SER A 256 24.59 -10.72 -24.14
N GLN A 257 23.69 -11.12 -23.23
CA GLN A 257 24.03 -11.39 -21.82
C GLN A 257 24.18 -12.89 -21.52
N PRO A 258 24.90 -13.30 -20.45
CA PRO A 258 25.03 -14.72 -20.11
C PRO A 258 23.66 -15.38 -19.85
N ARG A 259 23.50 -16.66 -20.23
CA ARG A 259 22.18 -17.35 -20.24
C ARG A 259 21.45 -17.35 -18.88
N SER A 260 22.17 -17.39 -17.77
CA SER A 260 21.63 -17.22 -16.41
C SER A 260 20.99 -15.84 -16.24
N LEU A 261 21.75 -14.79 -16.59
CA LEU A 261 21.32 -13.40 -16.55
C LEU A 261 20.15 -13.16 -17.51
N ILE A 262 20.16 -13.72 -18.73
CA ILE A 262 19.00 -13.71 -19.65
C ILE A 262 17.74 -14.29 -19.00
N ARG A 263 17.86 -15.39 -18.24
CA ARG A 263 16.71 -16.02 -17.58
C ARG A 263 16.15 -15.15 -16.45
N ARG A 264 17.04 -14.58 -15.62
CA ARG A 264 16.68 -13.63 -14.55
C ARG A 264 16.09 -12.34 -15.11
N LEU A 265 16.73 -11.75 -16.13
CA LEU A 265 16.25 -10.58 -16.86
C LEU A 265 14.87 -10.89 -17.43
N ASN A 266 14.67 -11.98 -18.18
CA ASN A 266 13.37 -12.31 -18.75
C ASN A 266 12.28 -12.55 -17.69
N LEU A 267 12.62 -13.05 -16.50
CA LEU A 267 11.66 -13.07 -15.38
C LEU A 267 11.31 -11.63 -14.96
N VAL A 268 12.29 -10.79 -14.62
CA VAL A 268 12.05 -9.39 -14.23
C VAL A 268 11.31 -8.61 -15.33
N CYS A 269 11.71 -8.75 -16.60
CA CYS A 269 11.05 -8.21 -17.80
C CYS A 269 9.56 -8.53 -17.80
N ARG A 270 9.21 -9.83 -17.73
CA ARG A 270 7.81 -10.28 -17.81
C ARG A 270 6.96 -9.71 -16.68
N LEU A 271 7.51 -9.63 -15.48
CA LEU A 271 6.78 -9.14 -14.31
C LEU A 271 6.67 -7.59 -14.35
N VAL A 272 7.71 -6.87 -14.75
CA VAL A 272 7.74 -5.38 -14.81
C VAL A 272 6.97 -4.82 -16.01
N HIS A 273 7.03 -5.45 -17.20
CA HIS A 273 6.22 -5.02 -18.35
C HIS A 273 4.71 -5.14 -18.09
N LEU A 274 4.28 -6.10 -17.27
CA LEU A 274 2.87 -6.27 -16.88
C LEU A 274 2.27 -5.10 -16.06
N VAL A 275 3.09 -4.15 -15.65
CA VAL A 275 2.68 -2.97 -14.85
C VAL A 275 2.69 -1.67 -15.65
N ARG A 276 3.36 -1.63 -16.81
CA ARG A 276 3.46 -0.42 -17.67
C ARG A 276 2.66 -0.50 -18.98
N VAL A 277 1.62 -1.35 -19.04
CA VAL A 277 0.70 -1.52 -20.19
C VAL A 277 -0.78 -1.55 -19.77
#